data_AF-A0A497NCD4-F1
#
_entry.id   AF-A0A497NCD4-F1
#
_cell.length_a   1.000
_cell.length_b   1.000
_cell.length_c   1.000
_cell.angle_alpha   90.00
_cell.angle_beta   90.00
_cell.angle_gamma   90.00
#
_symmetry.space_group_name_H-M   'P 1'
#
loop_
_entity.id
_entity.type
_entity.pdbx_description
1 polymer ?
#
loop_
_entity_poly.entity_id
_entity_poly.type
_entity_poly.pdbx_seq_one_letter_code
_entity_poly.pdbx_strand_id
1 'polypeptide(L)'
;MPDEDCVRGCERILEMTDSLTKDDLVFTIAANGVSALLTMPVPGVSIEDVMDTTYIMQIERGAPTGDLNPIRNHLDMMKGGRITQHIYPAKMVHIIAIPPGNFDKLMNRNLWLHTLPGFTNFQLAVKNLKKWDAWDVVPHSVRKHLIAADPKYETIKAKAFEKMDFRVFGVMPLQTGMIPAAMKKADELG
;
A
#
# COMPACT_ATOMS: atom_id res chain seq x y z
N MET A 1 -1.29 14.28 4.07
CA MET A 1 -0.90 14.08 2.66
C MET A 1 0.57 13.68 2.65
N PRO A 2 1.07 12.94 1.65
CA PRO A 2 2.51 12.71 1.50
C PRO A 2 3.23 14.02 1.17
N ASP A 3 4.53 14.05 1.39
CA ASP A 3 5.44 15.16 1.09
C ASP A 3 6.82 14.63 0.68
N GLU A 4 7.75 15.54 0.40
CA GLU A 4 9.12 15.20 -0.03
C GLU A 4 9.91 14.38 1.00
N ASP A 5 9.58 14.47 2.30
CA ASP A 5 10.18 13.60 3.32
C ASP A 5 9.74 12.13 3.15
N CYS A 6 8.53 11.89 2.67
CA CYS A 6 8.07 10.55 2.33
C CYS A 6 8.90 9.94 1.20
N VAL A 7 9.25 10.73 0.18
CA VAL A 7 10.09 10.29 -0.95
C VAL A 7 11.50 9.95 -0.46
N ARG A 8 12.14 10.86 0.28
CA ARG A 8 13.47 10.63 0.88
C ARG A 8 13.49 9.39 1.77
N GLY A 9 12.44 9.18 2.56
CA GLY A 9 12.29 7.99 3.38
C GLY A 9 12.23 6.71 2.55
N CYS A 10 11.49 6.72 1.43
CA CYS A 10 11.42 5.57 0.53
C CYS A 10 12.76 5.31 -0.18
N GLU A 11 13.46 6.35 -0.63
CA GLU A 11 14.81 6.22 -1.21
C GLU A 11 15.78 5.56 -0.22
N ARG A 12 15.76 6.01 1.04
CA ARG A 12 16.59 5.42 2.08
C ARG A 12 16.25 3.96 2.37
N ILE A 13 14.96 3.60 2.32
CA ILE A 13 14.53 2.21 2.43
C ILE A 13 15.08 1.39 1.26
N LEU A 14 15.01 1.90 0.03
CA LEU A 14 15.55 1.21 -1.15
C LEU A 14 17.06 0.98 -1.05
N GLU A 15 17.82 1.99 -0.64
CA GLU A 15 19.27 1.85 -0.40
C GLU A 15 19.59 0.73 0.60
N MET A 16 18.76 0.55 1.64
CA MET A 16 18.91 -0.53 2.60
C MET A 16 18.63 -1.92 2.01
N THR A 17 17.91 -2.00 0.89
CA THR A 17 17.56 -3.25 0.22
C THR A 17 18.54 -3.70 -0.86
N ASP A 18 19.38 -2.79 -1.39
CA ASP A 18 20.21 -3.05 -2.57
C ASP A 18 21.24 -4.18 -2.41
N SER A 19 21.71 -4.42 -1.19
CA SER A 19 22.72 -5.46 -0.90
C SER A 19 22.15 -6.72 -0.25
N LEU A 20 20.83 -6.85 -0.18
CA LEU A 20 20.19 -7.99 0.47
C LEU A 20 20.38 -9.29 -0.31
N THR A 21 20.59 -10.36 0.44
CA THR A 21 20.81 -11.71 -0.06
C THR A 21 19.82 -12.69 0.59
N LYS A 22 19.76 -13.92 0.09
CA LYS A 22 18.90 -14.99 0.64
C LYS A 22 19.21 -15.38 2.09
N ASP A 23 20.39 -15.01 2.59
CA ASP A 23 20.85 -15.32 3.93
C ASP A 23 20.44 -14.23 4.94
N ASP A 24 19.93 -13.10 4.46
CA ASP A 24 19.42 -12.00 5.26
C ASP A 24 17.96 -12.22 5.68
N LEU A 25 17.57 -11.53 6.76
CA LEU A 25 16.21 -11.50 7.30
C LEU A 25 15.75 -10.05 7.47
N VAL A 26 14.64 -9.72 6.83
CA VAL A 26 14.04 -8.38 6.90
C VAL A 26 12.70 -8.43 7.62
N PHE A 27 12.55 -7.54 8.59
CA PHE A 27 11.28 -7.29 9.25
C PHE A 27 10.65 -6.02 8.69
N THR A 28 9.37 -6.10 8.33
CA THR A 28 8.59 -4.91 7.98
C THR A 28 7.45 -4.76 8.97
N ILE A 29 7.16 -3.54 9.41
CA ILE A 29 6.00 -3.26 10.27
C ILE A 29 5.07 -2.31 9.53
N ALA A 30 3.89 -2.78 9.15
CA ALA A 30 2.86 -1.95 8.52
C ALA A 30 1.78 -1.58 9.55
N ALA A 31 1.56 -0.28 9.74
CA ALA A 31 0.57 0.27 10.66
C ALA A 31 -0.28 1.35 9.98
N ASN A 32 -1.21 1.95 10.74
CA ASN A 32 -1.99 3.09 10.28
C ASN A 32 -1.06 4.23 9.81
N GLY A 33 -1.42 4.89 8.71
CA GLY A 33 -0.61 5.94 8.09
C GLY A 33 0.38 5.44 7.02
N VAL A 34 0.58 4.12 6.87
CA VAL A 34 1.55 3.55 5.91
C VAL A 34 1.38 4.07 4.48
N SER A 35 0.15 4.29 4.02
CA SER A 35 -0.09 4.75 2.65
C SER A 35 0.38 6.18 2.37
N ALA A 36 0.39 7.05 3.38
CA ALA A 36 0.90 8.41 3.24
C ALA A 36 2.42 8.42 3.40
N LEU A 37 2.93 7.76 4.44
CA LEU A 37 4.36 7.77 4.79
C LEU A 37 5.24 6.99 3.80
N LEU A 38 4.73 5.92 3.19
CA LEU A 38 5.42 5.14 2.18
C LEU A 38 4.99 5.59 0.78
N THR A 39 5.39 6.80 0.38
CA THR A 39 5.05 7.36 -0.94
C THR A 39 6.28 7.76 -1.73
N MET A 40 6.46 7.10 -2.87
CA MET A 40 7.49 7.39 -3.86
C MET A 40 6.87 7.28 -5.25
N PRO A 41 6.52 8.40 -5.91
CA PRO A 41 5.89 8.37 -7.21
C PRO A 41 6.71 7.61 -8.26
N VAL A 42 6.02 7.00 -9.22
CA VAL A 42 6.64 6.42 -10.42
C VAL A 42 7.33 7.50 -11.28
N PRO A 43 8.39 7.16 -12.04
CA PRO A 43 9.05 8.11 -12.91
C PRO A 43 8.09 8.83 -13.85
N GLY A 44 8.20 10.15 -13.92
CA GLY A 44 7.35 11.01 -14.76
C GLY A 44 6.02 11.44 -14.14
N VAL A 45 5.75 11.06 -12.88
CA VAL A 45 4.65 11.58 -12.05
C VAL A 45 5.28 12.26 -10.84
N SER A 46 4.91 13.51 -10.54
CA SER A 46 5.45 14.20 -9.36
C SER A 46 4.68 13.83 -8.09
N ILE A 47 5.21 14.20 -6.92
CA ILE A 47 4.48 13.99 -5.66
C ILE A 47 3.23 14.88 -5.59
N GLU A 48 3.30 16.08 -6.13
CA GLU A 48 2.17 17.00 -6.28
C GLU A 48 1.08 16.35 -7.13
N ASP A 49 1.42 15.73 -8.26
CA ASP A 49 0.44 15.05 -9.10
C ASP A 49 -0.30 13.91 -8.35
N VAL A 50 0.41 13.19 -7.47
CA VAL A 50 -0.17 12.15 -6.61
C VAL A 50 -1.08 12.76 -5.54
N MET A 51 -0.67 13.89 -4.95
CA MET A 51 -1.48 14.64 -3.98
C MET A 51 -2.76 15.18 -4.62
N ASP A 52 -2.66 15.82 -5.78
CA ASP A 52 -3.78 16.38 -6.53
C ASP A 52 -4.77 15.29 -6.94
N THR A 53 -4.26 14.17 -7.48
CA THR A 53 -5.10 13.00 -7.81
C THR A 53 -5.84 12.47 -6.59
N THR A 54 -5.16 12.41 -5.43
CA THR A 54 -5.75 11.97 -4.18
C THR A 54 -6.83 12.95 -3.69
N TYR A 55 -6.56 14.25 -3.77
CA TYR A 55 -7.49 15.31 -3.38
C TYR A 55 -8.74 15.31 -4.26
N ILE A 56 -8.58 15.31 -5.59
CA ILE A 56 -9.68 15.22 -6.55
C ILE A 56 -10.56 14.01 -6.24
N MET A 57 -9.95 12.82 -6.11
CA MET A 57 -10.70 11.60 -5.88
C MET A 57 -11.43 11.61 -4.53
N GLN A 58 -10.77 11.93 -3.42
CA GLN A 58 -11.37 11.82 -2.09
C GLN A 58 -12.24 13.00 -1.70
N ILE A 59 -11.80 14.22 -2.01
CA ILE A 59 -12.42 15.45 -1.52
C ILE A 59 -13.41 16.00 -2.55
N GLU A 60 -13.00 16.18 -3.81
CA GLU A 60 -13.88 16.77 -4.82
C GLU A 60 -14.93 15.79 -5.36
N ARG A 61 -14.57 14.51 -5.48
CA ARG A 61 -15.45 13.46 -6.03
C ARG A 61 -16.07 12.56 -4.98
N GLY A 62 -15.59 12.60 -3.73
CA GLY A 62 -16.10 11.75 -2.64
C GLY A 62 -15.90 10.25 -2.88
N ALA A 63 -14.90 9.86 -3.68
CA ALA A 63 -14.65 8.47 -4.02
C ALA A 63 -14.18 7.69 -2.78
N PRO A 64 -14.71 6.47 -2.55
CA PRO A 64 -14.31 5.65 -1.43
C PRO A 64 -12.84 5.23 -1.59
N THR A 65 -12.15 5.10 -0.45
CA THR A 65 -10.73 4.70 -0.42
C THR A 65 -10.46 3.39 -1.16
N GLY A 66 -11.43 2.47 -1.20
CA GLY A 66 -11.34 1.21 -1.97
C GLY A 66 -11.20 1.42 -3.47
N ASP A 67 -11.80 2.47 -4.04
CA ASP A 67 -11.68 2.82 -5.46
C ASP A 67 -10.44 3.67 -5.74
N LEU A 68 -9.98 4.46 -4.77
CA LEU A 68 -8.75 5.24 -4.87
C LEU A 68 -7.47 4.37 -4.75
N ASN A 69 -7.48 3.35 -3.89
CA ASN A 69 -6.31 2.50 -3.65
C ASN A 69 -5.71 1.89 -4.94
N PRO A 70 -6.50 1.33 -5.87
CA PRO A 70 -6.00 0.92 -7.18
C PRO A 70 -5.19 2.02 -7.86
N ILE A 71 -5.66 3.27 -7.88
CA ILE A 71 -4.96 4.38 -8.54
C ILE A 71 -3.64 4.68 -7.83
N ARG A 72 -3.67 4.91 -6.51
CA ARG A 72 -2.45 5.22 -5.74
C ARG A 72 -1.40 4.11 -5.80
N ASN A 73 -1.83 2.86 -5.79
CA ASN A 73 -0.92 1.73 -5.88
C ASN A 73 -0.24 1.62 -7.25
N HIS A 74 -0.83 2.16 -8.32
CA HIS A 74 -0.24 2.16 -9.66
C HIS A 74 0.56 3.42 -9.96
N LEU A 75 0.50 4.45 -9.10
CA LEU A 75 1.29 5.68 -9.24
C LEU A 75 2.56 5.69 -8.38
N ASP A 76 2.87 4.60 -7.69
CA ASP A 76 3.90 4.61 -6.64
C ASP A 76 4.84 3.42 -6.72
N MET A 77 6.16 3.64 -6.65
CA MET A 77 7.21 2.62 -6.78
C MET A 77 7.20 1.52 -5.71
N MET A 78 6.68 1.78 -4.52
CA MET A 78 6.80 0.89 -3.35
C MET A 78 5.49 0.17 -3.01
N LYS A 79 4.35 0.71 -3.44
CA LYS A 79 3.02 0.21 -3.09
C LYS A 79 2.63 -1.08 -3.84
N GLY A 80 1.66 -1.80 -3.28
CA GLY A 80 1.07 -2.99 -3.90
C GLY A 80 2.01 -4.20 -4.03
N GLY A 81 2.84 -4.43 -3.01
CA GLY A 81 3.77 -5.56 -2.92
C GLY A 81 5.16 -5.28 -3.52
N ARG A 82 5.39 -4.09 -4.08
CA ARG A 82 6.65 -3.76 -4.75
C ARG A 82 7.82 -3.54 -3.80
N ILE A 83 7.60 -2.96 -2.62
CA ILE A 83 8.63 -2.94 -1.57
C ILE A 83 9.16 -4.35 -1.25
N THR A 84 8.30 -5.37 -1.29
CA THR A 84 8.69 -6.77 -1.05
C THR A 84 9.54 -7.34 -2.19
N GLN A 85 9.35 -6.87 -3.43
CA GLN A 85 10.26 -7.24 -4.52
C GLN A 85 11.67 -6.67 -4.32
N HIS A 86 11.79 -5.48 -3.75
CA HIS A 86 13.10 -4.90 -3.44
C HIS A 86 13.80 -5.67 -2.30
N ILE A 87 13.04 -6.25 -1.37
CA ILE A 87 13.59 -7.06 -0.28
C ILE A 87 14.02 -8.46 -0.76
N TYR A 88 13.35 -9.02 -1.77
CA TYR A 88 13.72 -10.31 -2.36
C TYR A 88 15.15 -10.25 -2.94
N PRO A 89 16.04 -11.22 -2.66
CA PRO A 89 15.76 -12.59 -2.22
C PRO A 89 15.82 -12.86 -0.71
N ALA A 90 15.94 -11.84 0.15
CA ALA A 90 16.00 -12.04 1.60
C ALA A 90 14.72 -12.67 2.15
N LYS A 91 14.84 -13.32 3.32
CA LYS A 91 13.69 -13.84 4.07
C LYS A 91 12.93 -12.67 4.68
N MET A 92 11.61 -12.79 4.71
CA MET A 92 10.73 -11.68 5.10
C MET A 92 9.79 -12.05 6.23
N VAL A 93 9.71 -11.19 7.24
CA VAL A 93 8.69 -11.26 8.28
C VAL A 93 7.88 -9.97 8.26
N HIS A 94 6.67 -10.05 7.70
CA HIS A 94 5.73 -8.95 7.63
C HIS A 94 4.87 -8.92 8.88
N ILE A 95 5.08 -7.92 9.73
CA ILE A 95 4.27 -7.63 10.88
C ILE A 95 3.22 -6.59 10.47
N ILE A 96 1.94 -6.92 10.63
CA ILE A 96 0.83 -6.01 10.34
C ILE A 96 0.15 -5.63 11.66
N ALA A 97 0.12 -4.34 11.97
CA ALA A 97 -0.55 -3.79 13.14
C ALA A 97 -2.06 -3.63 12.87
N ILE A 98 -2.67 -4.72 12.42
CA ILE A 98 -4.12 -4.92 12.31
C ILE A 98 -4.46 -6.34 12.78
N PRO A 99 -5.73 -6.64 13.08
CA PRO A 99 -6.14 -8.01 13.34
C PRO A 99 -5.76 -8.91 12.15
N PRO A 100 -5.18 -10.11 12.39
CA PRO A 100 -4.61 -10.96 11.32
C PRO A 100 -5.63 -11.36 10.24
N GLY A 101 -6.92 -11.34 10.58
CA GLY A 101 -7.99 -11.54 9.61
C GLY A 101 -7.89 -12.90 8.91
N ASN A 102 -8.14 -12.91 7.60
CA ASN A 102 -8.13 -14.12 6.77
C ASN A 102 -6.98 -14.04 5.76
N PHE A 103 -6.16 -15.10 5.70
CA PHE A 103 -4.99 -15.17 4.81
C PHE A 103 -5.35 -14.99 3.32
N ASP A 104 -6.43 -15.62 2.83
CA ASP A 104 -6.90 -15.43 1.45
C ASP A 104 -7.24 -13.97 1.17
N LYS A 105 -7.85 -13.26 2.14
CA LYS A 105 -8.11 -11.82 1.97
C LYS A 105 -6.81 -11.01 1.89
N LEU A 106 -5.81 -11.35 2.69
CA LEU A 106 -4.50 -10.69 2.67
C LEU A 106 -3.77 -10.90 1.33
N MET A 107 -3.89 -12.09 0.74
CA MET A 107 -3.19 -12.43 -0.50
C MET A 107 -3.95 -12.00 -1.76
N ASN A 108 -5.27 -12.15 -1.78
CA ASN A 108 -6.08 -12.03 -3.01
C ASN A 108 -7.02 -10.84 -3.01
N ARG A 109 -7.19 -10.12 -1.89
CA ARG A 109 -8.13 -8.98 -1.76
C ARG A 109 -7.52 -7.77 -1.07
N ASN A 110 -6.20 -7.72 -0.93
CA ASN A 110 -5.51 -6.59 -0.33
C ASN A 110 -5.46 -5.37 -1.27
N LEU A 111 -5.62 -4.19 -0.67
CA LEU A 111 -5.61 -2.91 -1.38
C LEU A 111 -4.61 -1.89 -0.80
N TRP A 112 -4.09 -2.11 0.42
CA TRP A 112 -3.40 -1.03 1.15
C TRP A 112 -2.21 -1.49 2.01
N LEU A 113 -2.10 -2.79 2.30
CA LEU A 113 -0.92 -3.35 2.95
C LEU A 113 0.17 -3.49 1.88
N HIS A 114 1.02 -2.47 1.75
CA HIS A 114 1.96 -2.35 0.64
C HIS A 114 3.07 -3.38 0.61
N THR A 115 3.32 -4.05 1.74
CA THR A 115 4.24 -5.19 1.85
C THR A 115 3.61 -6.51 1.41
N LEU A 116 2.31 -6.53 1.10
CA LEU A 116 1.56 -7.70 0.64
C LEU A 116 1.12 -7.51 -0.82
N PRO A 117 0.78 -8.59 -1.54
CA PRO A 117 0.40 -8.49 -2.95
C PRO A 117 -0.88 -7.66 -3.16
N GLY A 118 -1.02 -7.11 -4.36
CA GLY A 118 -2.24 -6.47 -4.86
C GLY A 118 -2.93 -7.32 -5.92
N PHE A 119 -4.26 -7.22 -6.00
CA PHE A 119 -5.06 -7.91 -7.03
C PHE A 119 -5.59 -6.97 -8.11
N THR A 120 -5.38 -5.67 -7.97
CA THR A 120 -5.84 -4.61 -8.89
C THR A 120 -4.91 -4.54 -10.09
N ASN A 121 -5.28 -3.80 -11.14
CA ASN A 121 -4.43 -3.59 -12.32
C ASN A 121 -4.63 -2.18 -12.89
N PHE A 122 -3.81 -1.81 -13.88
CA PHE A 122 -3.89 -0.51 -14.55
C PHE A 122 -5.29 -0.23 -15.11
N GLN A 123 -5.93 -1.21 -15.75
CA GLN A 123 -7.29 -1.05 -16.28
C GLN A 123 -8.31 -0.71 -15.18
N LEU A 124 -8.20 -1.31 -13.99
CA LEU A 124 -9.06 -0.98 -12.87
C LEU A 124 -8.79 0.44 -12.35
N ALA A 125 -7.53 0.88 -12.30
CA ALA A 125 -7.20 2.26 -11.92
C ALA A 125 -7.84 3.28 -12.90
N VAL A 126 -7.71 3.06 -14.21
CA VAL A 126 -8.34 3.90 -15.24
C VAL A 126 -9.87 3.84 -15.15
N LYS A 127 -10.44 2.65 -14.95
CA LYS A 127 -11.89 2.45 -14.78
C LYS A 127 -12.41 3.23 -13.57
N ASN A 128 -11.68 3.23 -12.46
CA ASN A 128 -12.08 3.94 -11.26
C ASN A 128 -12.00 5.47 -11.46
N LEU A 129 -10.96 5.99 -12.09
CA LEU A 129 -10.90 7.41 -12.45
C LEU A 129 -12.09 7.85 -13.32
N LYS A 130 -12.47 7.02 -14.30
CA LYS A 130 -13.63 7.29 -15.16
C LYS A 130 -14.96 7.16 -14.43
N LYS A 131 -15.11 6.15 -13.56
CA LYS A 131 -16.30 5.93 -12.74
C LYS A 131 -16.67 7.16 -11.90
N TRP A 132 -15.65 7.92 -11.46
CA TRP A 132 -15.79 9.08 -10.59
C TRP A 132 -15.64 10.42 -11.33
N ASP A 133 -15.77 10.43 -12.66
CA ASP A 133 -15.63 11.64 -13.50
C ASP A 133 -14.34 12.44 -13.17
N ALA A 134 -13.27 11.71 -12.85
CA ALA A 134 -11.97 12.24 -12.46
C ALA A 134 -10.94 12.14 -13.59
N TRP A 135 -11.17 11.27 -14.58
CA TRP A 135 -10.19 10.98 -15.65
C TRP A 135 -9.70 12.25 -16.37
N ASP A 136 -10.60 13.14 -16.75
CA ASP A 136 -10.25 14.33 -17.54
C ASP A 136 -9.68 15.48 -16.69
N VAL A 137 -9.81 15.42 -15.36
CA VAL A 137 -9.34 16.48 -14.45
C VAL A 137 -8.06 16.13 -13.69
N VAL A 138 -7.70 14.86 -13.56
CA VAL A 138 -6.40 14.49 -12.97
C VAL A 138 -5.23 14.93 -13.85
N PRO A 139 -4.03 15.15 -13.26
CA PRO A 139 -2.86 15.58 -13.99
C PRO A 139 -2.54 14.72 -15.23
N HIS A 140 -1.98 15.38 -16.26
CA HIS A 140 -1.66 14.71 -17.52
C HIS A 140 -0.61 13.59 -17.35
N SER A 141 0.38 13.78 -16.46
CA SER A 141 1.39 12.78 -16.08
C SER A 141 0.75 11.47 -15.59
N VAL A 142 -0.25 11.57 -14.73
CA VAL A 142 -1.01 10.45 -14.17
C VAL A 142 -1.74 9.69 -15.27
N ARG A 143 -2.48 10.39 -16.13
CA ARG A 143 -3.14 9.75 -17.29
C ARG A 143 -2.13 9.07 -18.20
N LYS A 144 -1.03 9.75 -18.53
CA LYS A 144 0.03 9.23 -19.41
C LYS A 144 0.62 7.94 -18.84
N HIS A 145 0.94 7.92 -17.55
CA HIS A 145 1.47 6.73 -16.88
C HIS A 145 0.46 5.57 -16.89
N LEU A 146 -0.79 5.82 -16.50
CA LEU A 146 -1.81 4.77 -16.42
C LEU A 146 -2.22 4.20 -17.79
N ILE A 147 -2.19 5.02 -18.86
CA ILE A 147 -2.42 4.54 -20.24
C ILE A 147 -1.25 3.69 -20.73
N ALA A 148 -0.02 4.11 -20.44
CA ALA A 148 1.17 3.36 -20.85
C ALA A 148 1.15 1.93 -20.29
N ALA A 149 0.60 1.76 -19.08
CA ALA A 149 0.37 0.46 -18.44
C ALA A 149 1.59 -0.47 -18.52
N ASP A 150 2.79 0.11 -18.34
CA ASP A 150 4.04 -0.61 -18.43
C ASP A 150 4.06 -1.73 -17.37
N PRO A 151 4.16 -3.02 -17.79
CA PRO A 151 4.13 -4.15 -16.88
C PRO A 151 5.18 -4.09 -15.76
N LYS A 152 6.27 -3.33 -15.95
CA LYS A 152 7.29 -3.09 -14.92
C LYS A 152 6.71 -2.45 -13.65
N TYR A 153 5.68 -1.61 -13.79
CA TYR A 153 5.07 -0.87 -12.69
C TYR A 153 3.72 -1.47 -12.24
N GLU A 154 3.39 -2.67 -12.72
CA GLU A 154 2.22 -3.41 -12.24
C GLU A 154 2.43 -3.89 -10.80
N THR A 155 1.34 -3.92 -10.02
CA THR A 155 1.35 -4.44 -8.64
C THR A 155 1.56 -5.95 -8.60
N ILE A 156 2.11 -6.45 -7.50
CA ILE A 156 2.55 -7.84 -7.40
C ILE A 156 1.37 -8.73 -7.10
N LYS A 157 1.13 -9.71 -7.97
CA LYS A 157 0.02 -10.66 -7.82
C LYS A 157 0.40 -11.77 -6.86
N ALA A 158 -0.61 -12.33 -6.19
CA ALA A 158 -0.44 -13.42 -5.22
C ALA A 158 0.46 -14.55 -5.74
N LYS A 159 0.23 -15.05 -6.96
CA LYS A 159 1.05 -16.13 -7.56
C LYS A 159 2.54 -15.83 -7.68
N ALA A 160 2.92 -14.56 -7.89
CA ALA A 160 4.32 -14.15 -7.94
C ALA A 160 4.88 -13.99 -6.52
N PHE A 161 4.09 -13.39 -5.63
CA PHE A 161 4.44 -13.17 -4.23
C PHE A 161 4.65 -14.49 -3.46
N GLU A 162 3.81 -15.50 -3.71
CA GLU A 162 3.87 -16.83 -3.09
C GLU A 162 5.17 -17.60 -3.36
N LYS A 163 5.96 -17.17 -4.34
CA LYS A 163 7.27 -17.75 -4.65
C LYS A 163 8.39 -17.21 -3.77
N MET A 164 8.12 -16.18 -2.97
CA MET A 164 9.08 -15.52 -2.09
C MET A 164 9.06 -16.18 -0.70
N ASP A 165 10.17 -16.12 0.05
CA ASP A 165 10.21 -16.66 1.43
C ASP A 165 9.73 -15.60 2.43
N PHE A 166 8.44 -15.65 2.78
CA PHE A 166 7.83 -14.71 3.70
C PHE A 166 7.00 -15.38 4.80
N ARG A 167 6.78 -14.65 5.88
CA ARG A 167 5.80 -14.94 6.94
C ARG A 167 5.02 -13.66 7.24
N VAL A 168 3.73 -13.79 7.58
CA VAL A 168 2.87 -12.66 7.94
C VAL A 168 2.33 -12.86 9.35
N PHE A 169 2.48 -11.85 10.21
CA PHE A 169 1.99 -11.85 11.58
C PHE A 169 1.10 -10.63 11.82
N GLY A 170 -0.18 -10.86 12.09
CA GLY A 170 -1.06 -9.82 12.61
C GLY A 170 -0.92 -9.72 14.12
N VAL A 171 -0.52 -8.56 14.62
CA VAL A 171 -0.16 -8.38 16.04
C VAL A 171 -1.23 -7.67 16.87
N MET A 172 -2.31 -7.19 16.25
CA MET A 172 -3.41 -6.64 17.03
C MET A 172 -4.30 -7.77 17.57
N PRO A 173 -4.72 -7.68 18.86
CA PRO A 173 -5.64 -8.64 19.43
C PRO A 173 -7.00 -8.59 18.72
N LEU A 174 -7.66 -9.74 18.61
CA LEU A 174 -9.02 -9.84 18.04
C LEU A 174 -10.06 -9.08 18.87
N GLN A 175 -9.80 -8.91 20.16
CA GLN A 175 -10.57 -8.04 21.04
C GLN A 175 -9.67 -6.90 21.49
N THR A 176 -9.94 -5.69 20.97
CA THR A 176 -9.29 -4.47 21.46
C THR A 176 -9.74 -4.22 22.89
N GLY A 177 -8.79 -4.17 23.81
CA GLY A 177 -8.99 -4.04 25.24
C GLY A 177 -9.73 -2.78 25.72
N MET A 178 -10.19 -1.88 24.84
CA MET A 178 -10.98 -0.73 25.31
C MET A 178 -12.30 -1.17 25.92
N ILE A 179 -13.06 -2.07 25.29
CA ILE A 179 -14.33 -2.53 25.84
C ILE A 179 -14.11 -3.44 27.05
N PRO A 180 -13.29 -4.51 26.99
CA PRO A 180 -13.05 -5.35 28.17
C PRO A 180 -12.39 -4.60 29.34
N ALA A 181 -11.44 -3.69 29.10
CA ALA A 181 -10.84 -2.92 30.18
C ALA A 181 -11.79 -1.83 30.71
N ALA A 182 -12.59 -1.18 29.85
CA ALA A 182 -13.61 -0.24 30.31
C ALA A 182 -14.74 -0.96 31.06
N MET A 183 -15.17 -2.15 30.62
CA MET A 183 -16.13 -3.00 31.33
C MET A 183 -15.56 -3.40 32.69
N LYS A 184 -14.32 -3.92 32.72
CA LYS A 184 -13.64 -4.23 33.98
C LYS A 184 -13.55 -3.00 34.89
N LYS A 185 -13.26 -1.83 34.33
CA LYS A 185 -13.17 -0.60 35.11
C LYS A 185 -14.54 -0.09 35.59
N ALA A 186 -15.60 -0.26 34.80
CA ALA A 186 -16.97 0.03 35.20
C ALA A 186 -17.39 -0.91 36.34
N ASP A 187 -17.14 -2.21 36.22
CA ASP A 187 -17.41 -3.19 37.29
C ASP A 187 -16.64 -2.85 38.59
N GLU A 188 -15.40 -2.35 38.48
CA GLU A 188 -14.62 -1.86 39.63
C GLU A 188 -15.18 -0.59 40.28
N LEU A 189 -15.96 0.23 39.54
CA LEU A 189 -16.47 1.52 39.99
C LEU A 189 -17.93 1.48 40.47
N GLY A 190 -18.66 0.40 40.23
CA GLY A 190 -20.08 0.22 40.60
C GLY A 190 -21.05 0.94 39.68
#